data_AF-A0A3D1PLG0-F1
#
_entry.id   AF-A0A3D1PLG0-F1
#
_cell.length_a   1.000
_cell.length_b   1.000
_cell.length_c   1.000
_cell.angle_alpha   90.00
_cell.angle_beta   90.00
_cell.angle_gamma   90.00
#
_symmetry.space_group_name_H-M   'P 1'
#
loop_
_entity.id
_entity.type
_entity.pdbx_description
1 polymer ?
#
loop_
_entity_poly.entity_id
_entity_poly.type
_entity_poly.pdbx_seq_one_letter_code
_entity_poly.pdbx_strand_id
1 'polypeptide(L)'
;MPKYTFEEIKNLLLRSINEDHIEAELRLIFEDKKYEYMIIIYDDHCSFQRCGSLEEQSGEYNYKTLDELYKAQQVDGIIIERDWDKIKEFECADFELSGYWK
;
A
#
# COMPACT_ATOMS: atom_id res chain seq x y z
N MET A 1 8.14 -10.34 -11.55
CA MET A 1 7.89 -10.81 -10.18
C MET A 1 8.19 -9.65 -9.24
N PRO A 2 7.24 -9.32 -8.37
CA PRO A 2 7.38 -8.22 -7.42
C PRO A 2 8.45 -8.55 -6.39
N LYS A 3 9.13 -7.52 -5.87
CA LYS A 3 10.23 -7.67 -4.90
C LYS A 3 9.76 -8.33 -3.60
N TYR A 4 8.53 -8.09 -3.18
CA TYR A 4 7.94 -8.60 -1.96
C TYR A 4 6.59 -9.27 -2.24
N THR A 5 6.26 -10.27 -1.43
CA THR A 5 4.92 -10.86 -1.35
C THR A 5 3.98 -9.94 -0.55
N PHE A 6 2.68 -10.15 -0.71
CA PHE A 6 1.70 -9.42 0.09
C PHE A 6 1.86 -9.69 1.59
N GLU A 7 2.13 -10.94 1.99
CA GLU A 7 2.31 -11.28 3.40
C GLU A 7 3.55 -10.61 4.01
N GLU A 8 4.65 -10.46 3.27
CA GLU A 8 5.81 -9.69 3.74
C GLU A 8 5.46 -8.22 3.96
N ILE A 9 4.81 -7.59 2.97
CA ILE A 9 4.36 -6.19 3.08
C ILE A 9 3.37 -6.01 4.24
N LYS A 10 2.40 -6.91 4.37
CA LYS A 10 1.41 -6.90 5.45
C LYS A 10 2.09 -6.98 6.81
N ASN A 11 3.07 -7.86 6.98
CA ASN A 11 3.83 -7.97 8.22
C ASN A 11 4.62 -6.68 8.52
N LEU A 12 5.23 -6.04 7.51
CA LEU A 12 5.95 -4.78 7.71
C LEU A 12 5.01 -3.63 8.11
N LEU A 13 3.85 -3.50 7.46
CA LEU A 13 2.84 -2.49 7.79
C LEU A 13 2.27 -2.70 9.20
N LEU A 14 1.95 -3.95 9.55
CA LEU A 14 1.47 -4.27 10.90
C LEU A 14 2.55 -4.03 11.94
N ARG A 15 3.82 -4.29 11.62
CA ARG A 15 4.94 -4.01 12.50
C ARG A 15 5.10 -2.52 12.75
N SER A 16 5.03 -1.69 11.70
CA SER A 16 5.23 -0.24 11.83
C SER A 16 4.21 0.39 12.79
N ILE A 17 2.94 -0.01 12.69
CA ILE A 17 1.90 0.54 13.54
C ILE A 17 1.91 -0.07 14.95
N ASN A 18 2.12 -1.39 15.09
CA ASN A 18 2.00 -2.06 16.40
C ASN A 18 3.24 -1.93 17.28
N GLU A 19 4.44 -1.89 16.69
CA GLU A 19 5.70 -1.82 17.45
C GLU A 19 6.22 -0.39 17.57
N ASP A 20 6.19 0.36 16.47
CA ASP A 20 6.83 1.67 16.38
C ASP A 20 5.83 2.84 16.38
N HIS A 21 4.52 2.56 16.38
CA HIS A 21 3.44 3.56 16.31
C HIS A 21 3.55 4.49 15.10
N ILE A 22 3.95 3.94 13.96
CA ILE A 22 4.14 4.64 12.70
C ILE A 22 3.01 4.26 11.73
N GLU A 23 2.23 5.27 11.36
CA GLU A 23 1.26 5.24 10.26
C GLU A 23 2.00 5.28 8.92
N ALA A 24 2.55 4.13 8.52
CA ALA A 24 3.41 4.04 7.35
C ALA A 24 2.64 4.26 6.04
N GLU A 25 3.24 5.04 5.14
CA GLU A 25 2.73 5.29 3.79
C GLU A 25 3.51 4.45 2.77
N LEU A 26 2.92 3.35 2.30
CA LEU A 26 3.52 2.46 1.31
C LEU A 26 3.02 2.78 -0.10
N ARG A 27 3.90 3.32 -0.94
CA ARG A 27 3.64 3.58 -2.35
C ARG A 27 3.89 2.33 -3.19
N LEU A 28 2.94 2.05 -4.08
CA LEU A 28 2.96 0.97 -5.05
C LEU A 28 2.96 1.56 -6.46
N ILE A 29 3.94 1.14 -7.26
CA ILE A 29 4.01 1.51 -8.67
C ILE A 29 3.81 0.26 -9.51
N PHE A 30 2.78 0.27 -10.35
CA PHE A 30 2.46 -0.83 -11.26
C PHE A 30 3.11 -0.58 -12.63
N GLU A 31 3.50 -1.64 -13.33
CA GLU A 31 4.08 -1.54 -14.68
C GLU A 31 3.06 -1.13 -15.74
N ASP A 32 1.77 -1.44 -15.54
CA ASP A 32 0.69 -1.25 -16.51
C ASP A 32 -0.28 -0.12 -16.14
N LYS A 33 0.02 0.67 -15.10
CA LYS A 33 -0.78 1.81 -14.67
C LYS A 33 -0.03 3.11 -14.86
N LYS A 34 -0.77 4.16 -15.22
CA LYS A 34 -0.24 5.52 -15.37
C LYS A 34 0.12 6.15 -14.03
N TYR A 35 -0.68 5.89 -13.01
CA TYR A 35 -0.60 6.54 -11.70
C TYR A 35 0.10 5.65 -10.68
N GLU A 36 0.51 6.29 -9.60
CA GLU A 36 1.02 5.64 -8.39
C GLU A 36 -0.10 5.52 -7.38
N TYR A 37 0.00 4.52 -6.51
CA TYR A 37 -1.00 4.26 -5.49
C TYR A 37 -0.34 4.10 -4.15
N MET A 38 -1.10 4.23 -3.08
CA MET A 38 -0.58 4.18 -1.73
C MET A 38 -1.51 3.36 -0.85
N ILE A 39 -0.91 2.47 -0.04
CA ILE A 39 -1.54 1.88 1.14
C ILE A 39 -1.07 2.69 2.34
N ILE A 40 -2.00 3.11 3.19
CA ILE A 40 -1.68 3.73 4.48
C ILE A 40 -2.25 2.87 5.60
N ILE A 41 -1.46 2.66 6.66
CA ILE A 41 -1.87 1.90 7.84
C ILE A 41 -2.16 2.85 9.01
N TYR A 42 -3.28 2.63 9.69
CA TYR A 42 -3.70 3.35 10.89
C TYR A 42 -3.94 2.38 12.05
N ASP A 43 -4.12 2.91 13.26
CA ASP A 43 -4.38 2.09 14.47
C ASP A 43 -5.65 1.23 14.35
N ASP A 44 -6.70 1.71 13.67
CA ASP A 44 -8.02 1.07 13.62
C ASP A 44 -8.47 0.66 12.21
N HIS A 45 -7.74 1.06 11.16
CA HIS A 45 -8.09 0.77 9.77
C HIS A 45 -6.85 0.88 8.85
N CYS A 46 -7.06 0.63 7.56
CA CYS A 46 -6.09 0.93 6.51
C CYS A 46 -6.80 1.57 5.31
N SER A 47 -6.08 2.36 4.53
CA SER A 47 -6.63 3.00 3.35
C SER A 47 -5.84 2.70 2.08
N PHE A 48 -6.52 2.85 0.95
CA PHE A 48 -5.89 2.83 -0.37
C PHE A 48 -6.26 4.08 -1.15
N GLN A 49 -5.30 4.68 -1.84
CA GLN A 49 -5.56 5.83 -2.71
C GLN A 49 -4.68 5.87 -3.95
N ARG A 50 -5.16 6.55 -4.99
CA ARG A 50 -4.36 7.01 -6.12
C ARG A 50 -3.68 8.33 -5.75
N CYS A 51 -2.36 8.35 -5.88
CA CYS A 51 -1.54 9.55 -5.73
C CYS A 51 -1.70 10.47 -6.94
N GLY A 52 -1.51 11.78 -6.74
CA GLY A 52 -1.49 12.74 -7.84
C GLY A 52 -1.75 14.16 -7.38
N SER A 53 -1.95 15.05 -8.34
CA SER A 53 -2.45 16.41 -8.07
C SER A 53 -3.89 16.37 -7.52
N LEU A 54 -4.41 17.51 -7.03
CA LEU A 54 -5.78 17.62 -6.49
C LEU A 54 -6.87 17.13 -7.47
N GLU A 55 -6.65 17.26 -8.78
CA GLU A 55 -7.59 16.82 -9.81
C GLU A 55 -7.47 15.33 -10.16
N GLU A 56 -6.32 14.73 -9.83
CA GLU A 56 -5.99 13.35 -10.17
C GLU A 56 -6.14 12.40 -8.99
N GLN A 57 -5.87 12.84 -7.77
CA GLN A 57 -5.96 12.01 -6.58
C GLN A 57 -7.38 11.47 -6.38
N SER A 58 -7.49 10.26 -5.86
CA SER A 58 -8.80 9.63 -5.63
C SER A 58 -9.41 9.94 -4.27
N GLY A 59 -8.59 10.45 -3.34
CA GLY A 59 -8.88 10.35 -1.91
C GLY A 59 -8.74 8.92 -1.40
N GLU A 60 -8.87 8.76 -0.09
CA GLU A 60 -8.65 7.51 0.63
C GLU A 60 -9.92 6.64 0.70
N TYR A 61 -9.75 5.37 0.34
CA TYR A 61 -10.75 4.33 0.49
C TYR A 61 -10.39 3.49 1.72
N ASN A 62 -11.21 3.58 2.76
CA ASN A 62 -10.95 2.94 4.04
C ASN A 62 -11.48 1.50 4.09
N TYR A 63 -10.68 0.63 4.70
CA TYR A 63 -10.97 -0.77 4.93
C TYR A 63 -10.61 -1.15 6.36
N LYS A 64 -11.31 -2.13 6.92
CA LYS A 64 -11.08 -2.51 8.32
C LYS A 64 -9.78 -3.29 8.49
N THR A 65 -9.36 -4.03 7.47
CA THR A 65 -8.13 -4.84 7.52
C THR A 65 -7.41 -4.82 6.18
N LEU A 66 -6.09 -5.06 6.23
CA LEU A 66 -5.26 -5.20 5.02
C LEU A 66 -5.75 -6.35 4.12
N ASP A 67 -6.32 -7.42 4.68
CA ASP A 67 -6.89 -8.53 3.90
C ASP A 67 -8.15 -8.12 3.12
N GLU A 68 -8.98 -7.26 3.71
CA GLU A 68 -10.15 -6.69 3.04
C GLU A 68 -9.71 -5.78 1.89
N LEU A 69 -8.77 -4.87 2.18
CA LEU A 69 -8.16 -3.98 1.18
C LEU A 69 -7.55 -4.78 0.01
N TYR A 70 -6.80 -5.85 0.32
CA TYR A 70 -6.12 -6.69 -0.66
C TYR A 70 -7.05 -7.33 -1.71
N LYS A 71 -8.26 -7.71 -1.26
CA LYS A 71 -9.26 -8.41 -2.08
C LYS A 71 -10.30 -7.48 -2.71
N ALA A 72 -10.43 -6.26 -2.19
CA ALA A 72 -11.40 -5.29 -2.67
C ALA A 72 -11.04 -4.77 -4.06
N GLN A 73 -12.08 -4.39 -4.82
CA GLN A 73 -11.90 -3.61 -6.04
C GLN A 73 -11.67 -2.13 -5.67
N GLN A 74 -10.44 -1.69 -5.87
CA GLN A 74 -9.96 -0.35 -5.61
C GLN A 74 -10.28 0.62 -6.77
N VAL A 75 -9.88 1.88 -6.59
CA VAL A 75 -9.85 2.87 -7.67
C VAL A 75 -9.10 2.34 -8.90
N ASP A 76 -9.51 2.78 -10.08
CA ASP A 76 -8.96 2.35 -11.38
C ASP A 76 -9.07 0.85 -11.67
N GLY A 77 -10.03 0.20 -10.99
CA GLY A 77 -10.34 -1.22 -11.16
C GLY A 77 -9.21 -2.14 -10.68
N ILE A 78 -8.32 -1.63 -9.83
CA ILE A 78 -7.23 -2.41 -9.25
C ILE A 78 -7.81 -3.42 -8.25
N ILE A 79 -7.35 -4.66 -8.32
CA ILE A 79 -7.54 -5.63 -7.25
C ILE A 79 -6.14 -6.07 -6.89
N ILE A 80 -5.67 -5.71 -5.69
CA ILE A 80 -4.26 -5.88 -5.31
C ILE A 80 -3.87 -7.36 -5.36
N GLU A 81 -4.75 -8.27 -4.93
CA GLU A 81 -4.54 -9.73 -5.06
C GLU A 81 -4.31 -10.18 -6.50
N ARG A 82 -5.11 -9.68 -7.44
CA ARG A 82 -5.01 -10.04 -8.87
C ARG A 82 -3.80 -9.38 -9.54
N ASP A 83 -3.51 -8.14 -9.17
CA ASP A 83 -2.56 -7.29 -9.87
C ASP A 83 -1.17 -7.24 -9.21
N TRP A 84 -0.96 -7.99 -8.12
CA TRP A 84 0.28 -7.97 -7.33
C TRP A 84 1.54 -8.18 -8.18
N ASP A 85 1.48 -9.12 -9.13
CA ASP A 85 2.63 -9.49 -9.96
C ASP A 85 3.09 -8.38 -10.91
N LYS A 86 2.27 -7.35 -11.09
CA LYS A 86 2.54 -6.18 -11.93
C LYS A 86 3.17 -5.02 -11.15
N ILE A 87 3.32 -5.13 -9.83
CA ILE A 87 4.00 -4.12 -9.04
C ILE A 87 5.49 -4.19 -9.37
N LYS A 88 6.01 -3.11 -9.96
CA LYS A 88 7.43 -3.00 -10.33
C LYS A 88 8.28 -2.46 -9.19
N GLU A 89 7.68 -1.64 -8.31
CA GLU A 89 8.41 -0.88 -7.29
C GLU A 89 7.54 -0.62 -6.06
N PHE A 90 8.20 -0.66 -4.91
CA PHE A 90 7.64 -0.39 -3.59
C PHE A 90 8.50 0.69 -2.94
N GLU A 91 7.88 1.78 -2.51
CA GLU A 91 8.57 2.87 -1.80
C GLU A 91 7.84 3.16 -0.49
N CYS A 92 8.59 3.26 0.60
CA CYS A 92 8.04 3.68 1.89
C CYS A 92 9.16 4.34 2.69
N ALA A 93 9.03 5.65 2.92
CA ALA A 93 10.05 6.43 3.64
C ALA A 93 10.19 5.95 5.08
N ASP A 94 9.08 5.58 5.72
CA ASP A 94 9.06 5.05 7.08
C ASP A 94 9.84 3.75 7.20
N PHE A 95 9.71 2.87 6.21
CA PHE A 95 10.43 1.60 6.19
C PHE A 95 11.92 1.78 5.90
N GLU A 96 12.28 2.75 5.05
CA GLU A 96 13.69 3.12 4.83
C GLU A 96 14.33 3.65 6.12
N LEU A 97 13.67 4.58 6.80
CA LEU A 97 14.17 5.17 8.05
C LEU A 97 14.25 4.14 9.20
N SER A 98 13.31 3.21 9.24
CA SER A 98 13.24 2.15 10.26
C SER A 98 14.09 0.92 9.92
N GLY A 99 14.72 0.87 8.74
CA GLY A 99 15.53 -0.28 8.29
C GLY A 99 14.71 -1.57 8.11
N TYR A 100 13.45 -1.44 7.70
CA TYR A 100 12.51 -2.54 7.53
C TYR A 100 12.71 -3.29 6.22
N TRP A 101 13.15 -2.59 5.17
CA TRP A 101 13.53 -3.22 3.91
C TRP A 101 14.79 -4.07 4.11
N LYS A 102 14.62 -5.39 4.18
CA LYS A 102 15.70 -6.38 4.27
C LYS A 102 15.64 -7.35 3.11
#